data_AF-A0A372KLB0-F1
#
_entry.id   AF-A0A372KLB0-F1
#
_cell.length_a   1.000
_cell.length_b   1.000
_cell.length_c   1.000
_cell.angle_alpha   90.00
_cell.angle_beta   90.00
_cell.angle_gamma   90.00
#
_symmetry.space_group_name_H-M   'P 1'
#
loop_
_entity.id
_entity.type
_entity.pdbx_description
1 polymer ?
#
loop_
_entity_poly.entity_id
_entity_poly.type
_entity_poly.pdbx_seq_one_letter_code
_entity_poly.pdbx_strand_id
1 'polypeptide(L)' 'MDYFEKKMEQIFNRFSFSLAIYKGNVTKCEKCYQESLKELDGLFLCDEEGRFKTELKDSVARFKERLYESYVGG' A
#
# COMPACT_ATOMS: atom_id res chain seq x y z
N MET A 1 9.54 -10.48 -8.66
CA MET A 1 9.61 -9.18 -7.94
C MET A 1 9.08 -8.01 -8.76
N ASP A 2 9.59 -7.73 -9.97
CA ASP A 2 9.16 -6.58 -10.80
C ASP A 2 7.63 -6.38 -10.94
N TYR A 3 6.88 -7.46 -11.15
CA TYR A 3 5.40 -7.39 -11.19
C TYR A 3 4.79 -6.87 -9.88
N PHE A 4 5.24 -7.41 -8.74
CA PHE A 4 4.73 -7.05 -7.43
C PHE A 4 5.16 -5.63 -7.04
N GLU A 5 6.39 -5.24 -7.35
CA GLU A 5 6.90 -3.88 -7.11
C GLU A 5 6.08 -2.84 -7.89
N LYS A 6 5.81 -3.08 -9.18
CA LYS A 6 4.93 -2.22 -9.98
C LYS A 6 3.53 -2.13 -9.41
N LYS A 7 2.99 -3.22 -8.87
CA LYS A 7 1.68 -3.22 -8.21
C LYS A 7 1.69 -2.42 -6.91
N MET A 8 2.71 -2.57 -6.07
CA MET A 8 2.86 -1.78 -4.84
C MET A 8 3.01 -0.28 -5.15
N GLU A 9 3.80 0.10 -6.16
CA GLU A 9 3.89 1.50 -6.60
C GLU A 9 2.56 2.06 -7.09
N GLN A 10 1.77 1.28 -7.85
CA GLN A 10 0.44 1.70 -8.29
C GLN A 10 -0.49 1.98 -7.11
N ILE A 11 -0.49 1.11 -6.09
CA ILE A 11 -1.29 1.29 -4.87
C ILE A 11 -0.83 2.57 -4.14
N PHE A 12 0.47 2.75 -3.96
CA PHE A 12 1.02 3.91 -3.27
C PHE A 12 0.72 5.23 -3.98
N ASN A 13 0.84 5.27 -5.31
CA ASN A 13 0.54 6.46 -6.10
C ASN A 13 -0.95 6.81 -6.03
N ARG A 14 -1.83 5.80 -6.11
CA ARG A 14 -3.29 6.00 -5.98
C ARG A 14 -3.66 6.50 -4.58
N PHE A 15 -3.03 5.97 -3.54
CA PHE A 15 -3.21 6.43 -2.17
C PHE A 15 -2.75 7.88 -1.99
N SER A 16 -1.52 8.20 -2.41
CA SER A 16 -0.96 9.56 -2.30
C SER A 16 -1.81 10.59 -3.04
N PHE A 17 -2.29 10.24 -4.23
CA PHE A 17 -3.22 11.09 -4.99
C PHE A 17 -4.54 11.29 -4.24
N SER A 18 -5.08 10.23 -3.64
CA SER A 18 -6.32 10.29 -2.87
C SER A 18 -6.16 11.12 -1.59
N LEU A 19 -5.03 11.00 -0.89
CA LEU A 19 -4.69 11.84 0.26
C LEU A 19 -4.63 13.33 -0.12
N ALA A 20 -4.00 13.65 -1.26
CA ALA A 20 -3.94 15.02 -1.74
C ALA A 20 -5.33 15.60 -2.05
N ILE A 21 -6.23 14.79 -2.63
CA ILE A 21 -7.61 15.22 -2.93
C ILE A 21 -8.46 15.36 -1.67
N TYR A 22 -8.33 14.43 -0.72
CA TYR A 22 -9.16 14.39 0.49
C TYR A 22 -8.52 15.11 1.68
N LYS A 23 -7.52 15.96 1.45
CA LYS A 23 -6.85 16.73 2.50
C LYS A 23 -7.86 17.44 3.41
N GLY A 24 -7.83 17.13 4.70
CA GLY A 24 -8.77 17.64 5.71
C GLY A 24 -10.05 16.82 5.92
N ASN A 25 -10.30 15.77 5.12
CA ASN A 25 -11.38 14.81 5.32
C ASN A 25 -10.82 13.48 5.84
N VAL A 26 -10.66 13.41 7.17
CA VAL A 26 -10.07 12.26 7.89
C VAL A 26 -10.76 10.94 7.53
N THR A 27 -12.09 10.93 7.45
CA THR A 27 -12.86 9.71 7.14
C THR A 27 -12.56 9.16 5.75
N LYS A 28 -12.40 10.05 4.75
CA LYS A 28 -12.02 9.62 3.40
C LYS A 28 -10.56 9.17 3.32
N CYS A 29 -9.66 9.89 3.99
CA CYS A 29 -8.25 9.49 4.08
C CYS A 29 -8.09 8.11 4.74
N GLU A 30 -8.80 7.86 5.85
CA GLU A 30 -8.78 6.59 6.55
C GLU A 30 -9.37 5.46 5.71
N LYS A 31 -10.46 5.72 4.98
CA LYS A 31 -11.01 4.74 4.04
C LYS A 31 -10.02 4.38 2.94
N CYS A 32 -9.37 5.39 2.32
CA CYS A 32 -8.33 5.15 1.31
C CYS A 32 -7.13 4.40 1.86
N TYR A 33 -6.74 4.67 3.11
CA TYR A 33 -5.68 3.95 3.80
C TYR A 33 -6.04 2.47 3.99
N GLN A 34 -7.22 2.18 4.53
CA GLN A 34 -7.72 0.83 4.75
C GLN A 34 -7.88 0.04 3.43
N GLU A 35 -8.36 0.67 2.36
CA GLU A 35 -8.44 0.03 1.03
C GLU A 35 -7.04 -0.31 0.49
N SER A 36 -6.08 0.60 0.64
CA SER A 36 -4.69 0.38 0.19
C SER A 36 -4.00 -0.75 0.96
N LEU A 37 -4.27 -0.86 2.26
CA LEU A 37 -3.77 -1.98 3.08
C LEU A 37 -4.35 -3.32 2.62
N LYS A 38 -5.65 -3.39 2.32
CA LYS A 38 -6.29 -4.60 1.81
C LYS A 38 -5.75 -5.02 0.44
N GLU A 39 -5.51 -4.07 -0.46
CA GLU A 39 -4.89 -4.35 -1.76
C GLU A 39 -3.46 -4.89 -1.60
N LEU A 40 -2.67 -4.34 -0.66
CA LEU A 40 -1.33 -4.84 -0.34
C LEU A 40 -1.35 -6.26 0.26
N ASP A 41 -2.27 -6.56 1.18
CA ASP A 41 -2.41 -7.90 1.74
C ASP A 41 -2.89 -8.92 0.68
N GLY A 42 -3.72 -8.48 -0.28
CA GLY A 42 -4.13 -9.28 -1.43
C GLY A 42 -2.99 -9.68 -2.36
N LEU A 43 -1.98 -8.81 -2.54
CA LEU A 43 -0.77 -9.16 -3.30
C LEU A 43 0.00 -10.33 -2.68
N PHE A 44 -0.08 -10.49 -1.35
CA PHE A 44 0.55 -11.59 -0.63
C PHE A 44 -0.10 -12.95 -0.93
N LEU A 45 -1.41 -12.95 -1.22
CA LEU A 45 -2.18 -14.14 -1.56
C LEU A 45 -1.95 -14.60 -3.01
N CYS A 46 -1.48 -13.70 -3.88
CA CYS A 46 -1.16 -14.03 -5.28
C CYS A 46 0.20 -14.73 -5.47
N ASP A 47 1.07 -14.75 -4.46
CA ASP A 47 2.32 -15.53 -4.50
C ASP A 47 2.05 -16.98 -4.03
N GLU A 48 1.28 -17.74 -4.83
CA GLU A 48 0.84 -19.11 -4.50
C GLU A 48 2.00 -20.10 -4.29
N GLU A 49 3.16 -19.87 -4.92
CA GLU A 49 4.32 -20.76 -4.83
C GLU A 49 5.34 -20.34 -3.75
N GLY A 50 5.12 -19.22 -3.06
CA GLY A 50 6.00 -18.76 -1.97
C GLY A 50 7.44 -18.46 -2.38
N ARG A 51 7.73 -18.36 -3.68
CA ARG A 51 9.10 -18.17 -4.21
C ARG A 51 9.70 -16.83 -3.79
N PHE A 52 8.86 -15.84 -3.54
CA PHE A 52 9.27 -14.49 -3.17
C PHE A 52 8.72 -14.05 -1.82
N LYS A 53 8.17 -14.99 -1.03
CA LYS A 53 7.40 -14.71 0.19
C LYS A 53 8.15 -13.82 1.19
N THR A 54 9.45 -14.02 1.37
CA THR A 54 10.26 -13.22 2.30
C THR A 54 10.52 -11.81 1.77
N GLU A 55 11.00 -11.69 0.53
CA GLU A 55 11.28 -10.39 -0.11
C GLU A 55 10.00 -9.55 -0.29
N LEU A 56 8.89 -10.20 -0.64
CA LEU A 56 7.57 -9.58 -0.73
C LEU A 56 7.10 -9.09 0.64
N LYS A 57 7.37 -9.84 1.72
CA LYS A 57 7.01 -9.44 3.10
C LYS A 57 7.75 -8.21 3.53
N ASP A 58 9.06 -8.17 3.32
CA ASP A 58 9.87 -7.01 3.64
C ASP A 58 9.46 -5.80 2.80
N SER A 59 9.17 -6.01 1.51
CA SER A 59 8.71 -4.93 0.63
C SER A 59 7.34 -4.39 1.05
N VAL A 60 6.36 -5.25 1.32
CA VAL A 60 5.04 -4.84 1.84
C VAL A 60 5.18 -4.12 3.18
N ALA A 61 6.02 -4.60 4.10
CA ALA A 61 6.24 -3.96 5.38
C ALA A 61 6.77 -2.53 5.21
N ARG A 62 7.79 -2.33 4.37
CA ARG A 62 8.33 -0.99 4.05
C ARG A 62 7.28 -0.10 3.40
N PHE A 63 6.45 -0.65 2.51
CA PHE A 63 5.36 0.10 1.89
C PHE A 63 4.27 0.48 2.90
N LYS A 64 3.92 -0.40 3.84
CA LYS A 64 2.97 -0.10 4.93
C LYS A 64 3.50 1.00 5.85
N GLU A 65 4.79 0.96 6.20
CA GLU A 65 5.44 2.04 6.96
C GLU A 65 5.36 3.38 6.21
N ARG A 66 5.75 3.39 4.93
CA ARG A 66 5.68 4.60 4.09
C ARG A 66 4.26 5.16 3.93
N LEU A 67 3.26 4.27 3.80
CA LEU A 67 1.84 4.65 3.78
C LEU A 67 1.41 5.29 5.09
N TYR A 68 1.82 4.71 6.22
CA TYR A 68 1.52 5.23 7.55
C TYR A 68 2.16 6.60 7.78
N GLU A 69 3.44 6.78 7.42
CA GLU A 69 4.11 8.08 7.47
C GLU A 69 3.37 9.14 6.64
N SER A 70 2.93 8.78 5.43
CA SER A 70 2.18 9.68 4.55
C SER A 70 0.78 10.01 5.11
N TYR A 71 0.17 9.09 5.86
CA TYR A 71 -1.12 9.28 6.51
C TYR A 71 -1.01 10.17 7.76
N VAL A 72 -0.01 9.95 8.61
CA VAL A 72 0.19 10.70 9.88
C VAL A 72 0.82 12.08 9.63
N GLY A 73 1.69 12.19 8.61
CA GLY A 73 2.38 13.44 8.27
C GLY A 73 1.64 14.37 7.30
N GLY A 74 0.46 13.98 6.81
CA GLY A 74 -0.36 14.75 5.86
C GLY A 74 -1.43 15.61 6.52
#